data_AF-A0A5N5SIQ9-F1
#
_entry.id   AF-A0A5N5SIQ9-F1
#
_cell.length_a   1.000
_cell.length_b   1.000
_cell.length_c   1.000
_cell.angle_alpha   90.00
_cell.angle_beta   90.00
_cell.angle_gamma   90.00
#
_symmetry.space_group_name_H-M   'P 1'
#
loop_
_entity.id
_entity.type
_entity.pdbx_description
1 polymer ?
#
loop_
_entity_poly.entity_id
_entity_poly.type
_entity_poly.pdbx_seq_one_letter_code
_entity_poly.pdbx_strand_id
1 'polypeptide(L)'
;MIEEGGKVIDYHSCDFFPERFFDIIFVLRVNNTILYDRLAARGYEGKKLSDNMECEILNVIRDEATESYEEEIVHELPSDCPEDLESNIQRILEWVQVWKKNNGVV
;
A
#
# COMPACT_ATOMS: atom_id res chain seq x y z
N MET A 1 -0.94 -10.51 19.70
CA MET A 1 0.05 -9.88 18.80
C MET A 1 -0.58 -9.02 17.71
N ILE A 2 -1.32 -9.57 16.72
CA ILE A 2 -2.09 -8.73 15.77
C ILE A 2 -3.34 -8.13 16.44
N GLU A 3 -4.02 -8.92 17.28
CA GLU A 3 -5.26 -8.51 17.95
C GLU A 3 -5.08 -7.37 18.98
N GLU A 4 -3.85 -7.02 19.34
CA GLU A 4 -3.54 -5.87 20.19
C GLU A 4 -3.62 -4.53 19.44
N GLY A 5 -3.75 -4.56 18.10
CA GLY A 5 -3.83 -3.38 17.25
C GLY A 5 -2.52 -2.58 17.16
N GLY A 6 -2.61 -1.40 16.53
CA GLY A 6 -1.49 -0.45 16.41
C GLY A 6 -0.30 -0.98 15.61
N LYS A 7 -0.57 -1.79 14.58
CA LYS A 7 0.45 -2.41 13.73
C LYS A 7 0.42 -1.78 12.33
N VAL A 8 1.59 -1.72 11.71
CA VAL A 8 1.73 -1.43 10.28
C VAL A 8 2.25 -2.71 9.63
N ILE A 9 1.54 -3.18 8.62
CA ILE A 9 1.88 -4.39 7.86
C ILE A 9 2.30 -3.94 6.47
N ASP A 10 3.44 -4.44 5.99
CA ASP A 10 3.98 -4.16 4.65
C ASP A 10 4.14 -5.48 3.91
N TYR A 11 3.36 -5.65 2.84
CA TYR A 11 3.43 -6.81 1.95
C TYR A 11 2.87 -6.45 0.57
N HIS A 12 3.22 -7.23 -0.44
CA HIS A 12 2.84 -7.00 -1.85
C HIS A 12 1.61 -7.81 -2.29
N SER A 13 0.87 -8.36 -1.34
CA SER A 13 -0.38 -9.11 -1.53
C SER A 13 -1.18 -9.06 -0.23
N CYS A 14 -2.49 -9.17 -0.31
CA CYS A 14 -3.40 -8.93 0.80
C CYS A 14 -4.59 -9.89 0.88
N ASP A 15 -4.84 -10.72 -0.14
CA ASP A 15 -6.00 -11.62 -0.24
C ASP A 15 -6.07 -12.70 0.85
N PHE A 16 -4.92 -13.11 1.40
CA PHE A 16 -4.84 -14.16 2.41
C PHE A 16 -4.97 -13.67 3.86
N PHE A 17 -4.98 -12.35 4.08
CA PHE A 17 -5.17 -11.81 5.43
C PHE A 17 -6.66 -11.74 5.78
N PRO A 18 -7.04 -12.02 7.05
CA PRO A 18 -8.42 -11.82 7.48
C PRO A 18 -8.83 -10.34 7.38
N GLU A 19 -9.99 -10.06 6.79
CA GLU A 19 -10.54 -8.69 6.63
C GLU A 19 -10.51 -7.86 7.91
N ARG A 20 -10.83 -8.49 9.05
CA ARG A 20 -10.84 -7.87 10.39
C ARG A 20 -9.48 -7.32 10.88
N PHE A 21 -8.38 -7.55 10.14
CA PHE A 21 -7.05 -7.10 10.56
C PHE A 21 -6.81 -5.61 10.29
N PHE A 22 -7.53 -5.01 9.34
CA PHE A 22 -7.21 -3.69 8.85
C PHE A 22 -8.33 -2.68 9.07
N ASP A 23 -7.98 -1.58 9.71
CA ASP A 23 -8.82 -0.39 9.79
C ASP A 23 -8.72 0.48 8.52
N ILE A 24 -7.63 0.33 7.76
CA ILE A 24 -7.35 1.05 6.52
C ILE A 24 -6.27 0.30 5.72
N ILE A 25 -6.32 0.44 4.39
CA ILE A 25 -5.38 -0.15 3.43
C ILE A 25 -4.88 0.93 2.49
N PHE A 26 -3.57 0.94 2.26
CA PHE A 26 -2.92 1.84 1.32
C PHE A 26 -2.20 1.06 0.21
N VAL A 27 -2.61 1.26 -1.03
CA VAL A 27 -1.94 0.69 -2.21
C VAL A 27 -1.02 1.76 -2.79
N LEU A 28 0.29 1.57 -2.66
CA LEU A 28 1.26 2.50 -3.24
C LEU A 28 1.31 2.33 -4.75
N ARG A 29 1.20 3.44 -5.48
CA ARG A 29 1.24 3.49 -6.94
C ARG A 29 2.48 4.23 -7.41
N VAL A 30 3.11 3.72 -8.46
CA VAL A 30 4.33 4.31 -9.01
C VAL A 30 4.25 4.35 -10.53
N ASN A 31 4.69 5.45 -11.14
CA ASN A 31 4.86 5.53 -12.58
C ASN A 31 5.77 4.41 -13.09
N ASN A 32 5.35 3.72 -14.15
CA ASN A 32 6.04 2.55 -14.68
C ASN A 32 7.51 2.79 -15.02
N THR A 33 7.86 3.96 -15.56
CA THR A 33 9.27 4.27 -15.88
C THR A 33 10.11 4.37 -14.61
N ILE A 34 9.57 5.02 -13.58
CA ILE A 34 10.23 5.16 -12.27
C ILE A 34 10.35 3.80 -11.58
N LEU A 35 9.29 2.99 -11.62
CA LEU A 35 9.30 1.65 -11.05
C LEU A 35 10.34 0.75 -11.74
N TYR A 36 10.41 0.81 -13.08
CA TYR A 36 11.43 0.08 -13.86
C TYR A 36 12.84 0.42 -13.37
N ASP A 37 13.17 1.71 -13.29
CA ASP A 37 14.49 2.17 -12.86
C ASP A 37 14.81 1.71 -11.42
N ARG A 38 13.83 1.76 -10.51
CA ARG A 38 13.97 1.27 -9.13
C ARG A 38 14.23 -0.24 -9.07
N LEU A 39 13.51 -1.04 -9.86
CA LEU A 39 13.69 -2.49 -9.89
C LEU A 39 15.02 -2.89 -10.54
N ALA A 40 15.39 -2.23 -11.64
CA ALA A 40 16.68 -2.44 -12.30
C ALA A 40 17.85 -2.08 -11.36
N ALA A 41 17.76 -0.97 -10.64
CA ALA A 41 18.76 -0.58 -9.63
C ALA A 41 18.88 -1.58 -8.46
N ARG A 42 17.82 -2.36 -8.19
CA ARG A 42 17.83 -3.47 -7.22
C ARG A 42 18.41 -4.77 -7.81
N GLY A 43 18.87 -4.76 -9.06
CA GLY A 43 19.43 -5.93 -9.75
C GLY A 43 18.36 -6.90 -10.27
N TYR A 44 17.12 -6.44 -10.46
CA TYR A 44 16.09 -7.28 -11.06
C TYR A 44 16.29 -7.26 -12.58
N GLU A 45 16.26 -8.44 -13.19
CA GLU A 45 16.51 -8.63 -14.61
C GLU A 45 15.58 -9.70 -15.21
N GLY A 46 15.51 -9.74 -16.53
CA GLY A 46 14.75 -10.73 -17.29
C GLY A 46 13.29 -10.85 -16.82
N LYS A 47 12.80 -12.09 -16.70
CA LYS A 47 11.41 -12.39 -16.38
C LYS A 47 10.95 -11.73 -15.07
N LYS A 48 11.79 -11.69 -14.03
CA LYS A 48 11.39 -11.10 -12.74
C LYS A 48 11.05 -9.61 -12.87
N LEU A 49 11.86 -8.87 -13.62
CA LEU A 49 11.59 -7.46 -13.87
C LEU A 49 10.32 -7.30 -14.71
N SER A 50 10.18 -8.09 -15.79
CA SER A 50 9.00 -8.07 -16.67
C SER A 50 7.71 -8.34 -15.89
N ASP A 51 7.68 -9.40 -15.08
CA ASP A 51 6.51 -9.80 -14.29
C ASP A 51 6.09 -8.69 -13.31
N ASN A 52 7.05 -8.03 -12.63
CA ASN A 52 6.73 -6.96 -11.69
C ASN A 52 6.20 -5.71 -12.40
N MET A 53 6.74 -5.40 -13.58
CA MET A 53 6.24 -4.30 -14.40
C MET A 53 4.83 -4.56 -14.92
N GLU A 54 4.56 -5.77 -15.41
CA GLU A 54 3.21 -6.17 -15.85
C GLU A 54 2.21 -6.14 -14.70
N CYS A 55 2.62 -6.57 -13.51
CA CYS A 55 1.81 -6.52 -12.29
C CYS A 55 1.32 -5.08 -11.98
N GLU A 56 2.22 -4.10 -12.04
CA GLU A 56 1.86 -2.68 -11.82
C GLU A 56 0.98 -2.14 -12.96
N ILE A 57 1.32 -2.42 -14.22
CA ILE A 57 0.58 -1.95 -15.40
C ILE A 57 -0.87 -2.44 -15.38
N LEU A 58 -1.07 -3.70 -14.97
CA LEU A 58 -2.38 -4.34 -14.92
C LEU A 58 -3.14 -4.02 -13.62
N ASN A 59 -2.56 -3.23 -12.70
CA ASN A 59 -3.14 -2.86 -11.40
C ASN A 59 -3.47 -4.06 -10.51
N VAL A 60 -2.72 -5.17 -10.62
CA VAL A 60 -3.07 -6.44 -9.95
C VAL A 60 -3.27 -6.25 -8.45
N ILE A 61 -2.37 -5.53 -7.77
CA ILE A 61 -2.45 -5.33 -6.31
C ILE A 61 -3.59 -4.39 -5.90
N ARG A 62 -3.92 -3.40 -6.74
CA ARG A 62 -5.08 -2.53 -6.49
C ARG A 62 -6.36 -3.36 -6.58
N ASP A 63 -6.49 -4.14 -7.64
CA ASP A 63 -7.69 -4.94 -7.89
C ASP A 63 -7.84 -6.01 -6.78
N GLU A 64 -6.75 -6.67 -6.39
CA GLU A 64 -6.75 -7.62 -5.27
C GLU A 64 -7.23 -6.97 -3.95
N ALA A 65 -6.76 -5.75 -3.64
CA ALA A 65 -7.19 -5.03 -2.45
C ALA A 65 -8.68 -4.63 -2.51
N THR A 66 -9.17 -4.14 -3.65
CA THR A 66 -10.57 -3.75 -3.81
C THR A 66 -11.52 -4.95 -3.85
N GLU A 67 -11.06 -6.12 -4.32
CA GLU A 67 -11.85 -7.35 -4.32
C GLU A 67 -11.89 -8.02 -2.93
N SER A 68 -10.85 -7.82 -2.11
CA SER A 68 -10.71 -8.48 -0.80
C SER A 68 -11.23 -7.64 0.37
N TYR A 69 -11.42 -6.33 0.20
CA TYR A 69 -11.77 -5.41 1.29
C TYR A 69 -12.81 -4.38 0.85
N GLU A 70 -13.49 -3.75 1.82
CA GLU A 70 -14.44 -2.67 1.54
C GLU A 70 -13.74 -1.50 0.82
N GLU A 71 -14.31 -1.05 -0.30
CA GLU A 71 -13.75 0.04 -1.13
C GLU A 71 -13.47 1.31 -0.32
N GLU A 72 -14.27 1.57 0.72
CA GLU A 72 -14.14 2.75 1.59
C GLU A 72 -12.85 2.80 2.41
N ILE A 73 -12.22 1.64 2.67
CA ILE A 73 -10.99 1.54 3.46
C ILE A 73 -9.75 1.36 2.58
N VAL A 74 -9.90 1.19 1.27
CA VAL A 74 -8.80 1.00 0.31
C VAL A 74 -8.49 2.32 -0.37
N HIS A 75 -7.24 2.78 -0.23
CA HIS A 75 -6.80 4.05 -0.82
C HIS A 75 -5.49 3.91 -1.59
N GLU A 76 -5.47 4.47 -2.79
CA GLU A 76 -4.25 4.58 -3.57
C GLU A 76 -3.43 5.80 -3.12
N LEU A 77 -2.11 5.63 -3.00
CA LEU A 77 -1.17 6.71 -2.69
C LEU A 77 -0.06 6.79 -3.75
N PRO A 78 0.20 7.96 -4.36
CA PRO A 78 1.33 8.13 -5.26
C PRO A 78 2.65 7.93 -4.51
N SER A 79 3.69 7.41 -5.17
CA SER A 79 4.99 7.17 -4.55
C SER A 79 6.12 7.32 -5.57
N ASP A 80 6.06 8.36 -6.40
CA ASP A 80 7.00 8.61 -7.49
C ASP A 80 8.27 9.31 -7.01
N CYS A 81 8.13 10.23 -6.04
CA CYS A 81 9.23 11.06 -5.54
C CYS A 81 9.24 11.20 -4.01
N PRO A 82 10.31 11.76 -3.41
CA PRO A 82 10.39 12.00 -1.96
C PRO A 82 9.27 12.89 -1.42
N GLU A 83 8.78 13.84 -2.21
CA GLU A 83 7.67 14.72 -1.82
C GLU A 83 6.36 13.94 -1.63
N ASP A 84 6.12 12.91 -2.45
CA ASP A 84 4.99 12.01 -2.27
C ASP A 84 5.11 11.24 -0.95
N LEU A 85 6.32 10.78 -0.60
CA LEU A 85 6.56 10.09 0.67
C LEU A 85 6.23 10.99 1.87
N GLU A 86 6.69 12.24 1.87
CA GLU A 86 6.41 13.21 2.93
C GLU A 86 4.90 13.49 3.05
N SER A 87 4.24 13.70 1.91
CA SER A 87 2.79 13.91 1.83
C SER A 87 2.00 12.69 2.35
N ASN A 88 2.41 11.48 1.97
CA ASN A 88 1.79 10.23 2.41
C ASN A 88 1.94 10.02 3.91
N ILE A 89 3.13 10.28 4.47
CA ILE A 89 3.36 10.21 5.92
C ILE A 89 2.42 11.17 6.64
N GLN A 90 2.32 12.41 6.19
CA GLN A 90 1.43 13.40 6.79
C GLN A 90 -0.03 12.94 6.77
N ARG A 91 -0.50 12.46 5.61
CA ARG A 91 -1.88 11.97 5.44
C ARG A 91 -2.19 10.77 6.33
N ILE A 92 -1.28 9.80 6.41
CA ILE A 92 -1.45 8.60 7.26
C ILE A 92 -1.45 9.00 8.74
N LEU A 93 -0.56 9.89 9.16
CA LEU A 93 -0.52 10.38 10.54
C LEU A 93 -1.81 11.11 10.93
N GLU A 94 -2.30 12.00 10.07
CA GLU A 94 -3.58 12.69 10.29
C GLU A 94 -4.74 11.70 10.42
N TRP A 95 -4.80 10.70 9.53
CA TRP A 95 -5.82 9.66 9.61
C TRP A 95 -5.74 8.88 10.93
N VAL A 96 -4.54 8.48 11.37
CA VAL A 96 -4.33 7.77 12.64
C VAL A 96 -4.82 8.62 13.82
N GLN A 97 -4.57 9.94 13.83
CA GLN A 97 -5.06 10.82 14.89
C GLN A 97 -6.59 10.90 14.92
N VAL A 98 -7.22 11.01 13.76
CA VAL A 98 -8.69 11.04 13.63
C VAL A 98 -9.29 9.70 14.08
N TRP A 99 -8.73 8.58 13.62
CA TRP A 99 -9.18 7.24 13.99
C TRP A 99 -9.09 7.02 15.50
N LYS A 100 -7.96 7.40 16.12
CA LYS A 100 -7.75 7.33 17.57
C LYS A 100 -8.81 8.10 18.35
N LYS A 101 -9.09 9.34 17.95
CA LYS A 101 -10.11 10.19 18.56
C LYS A 101 -11.52 9.57 18.44
N ASN A 102 -11.86 9.04 17.27
CA ASN A 102 -13.17 8.45 17.00
C ASN A 102 -13.41 7.13 17.76
N ASN A 103 -12.33 6.39 18.06
CA ASN A 103 -12.38 5.10 18.75
C ASN A 103 -12.01 5.18 20.24
N GLY A 104 -11.85 6.39 20.81
CA GLY A 104 -11.57 6.59 22.24
C GLY A 104 -10.19 6.12 22.68
N VAL A 105 -9.25 5.98 21.74
CA VAL A 105 -7.85 5.60 22.00
C VAL A 105 -7.04 6.89 22.08
N VAL A 106 -6.84 7.41 23.31
CA VAL A 106 -6.04 8.63 23.56
C VAL A 106 -4.56 8.27 23.69
#